data_AF-A0A014L9J2-F1
#
_entry.id   AF-A0A014L9J2-F1
#
_cell.length_a   1.000
_cell.length_b   1.000
_cell.length_c   1.000
_cell.angle_alpha   90.00
_cell.angle_beta   90.00
_cell.angle_gamma   90.00
#
_symmetry.space_group_name_H-M   'P 1'
#
loop_
_entity.id
_entity.type
_entity.pdbx_description
1 polymer ?
#
loop_
_entity_poly.entity_id
_entity_poly.type
_entity_poly.pdbx_seq_one_letter_code
_entity_poly.pdbx_strand_id
1 'polypeptide(L)'
;MPAGSSRKRERQYEHIKEGAEQRGASTGRAKEIAARTVNKERARSGESRAASRTSTQDPKSAPQRGGQRSGNRTGPKGPTRDQLYNEAKQRGIEGRSNMTKDQLAKALGR
;
A
#
# COMPACT_ATOMS: atom_id res chain seq x y z
N MET A 1 12.00 -4.34 -9.88
CA MET A 1 10.65 -4.24 -10.48
C MET A 1 9.94 -5.59 -10.33
N PRO A 2 8.62 -5.68 -10.09
CA PRO A 2 7.94 -6.97 -9.94
C PRO A 2 7.96 -7.79 -11.23
N ALA A 3 8.35 -9.07 -11.15
CA ALA A 3 8.40 -9.98 -12.29
C ALA A 3 7.02 -10.13 -12.99
N GLY A 4 7.05 -10.34 -14.32
CA GLY A 4 5.84 -10.54 -15.15
C GLY A 4 5.02 -9.27 -15.38
N SER A 5 5.65 -8.09 -15.39
CA SER A 5 5.00 -6.82 -15.73
C SER A 5 4.88 -6.63 -17.24
N SER A 6 3.79 -6.01 -17.69
CA SER A 6 3.67 -5.57 -19.08
C SER A 6 4.55 -4.34 -19.35
N ARG A 7 4.92 -4.09 -20.61
CA ARG A 7 5.66 -2.88 -21.05
C ARG A 7 5.06 -1.57 -20.51
N LYS A 8 3.74 -1.52 -20.33
CA LYS A 8 3.04 -0.36 -19.72
C LYS A 8 3.42 -0.17 -18.25
N ARG A 9 3.50 -1.26 -17.48
CA ARG A 9 3.85 -1.23 -16.06
C ARG A 9 5.33 -0.91 -15.85
N GLU A 10 6.20 -1.31 -16.78
CA GLU A 10 7.63 -0.97 -16.78
C GLU A 10 7.86 0.53 -16.91
N ARG A 11 7.23 1.17 -17.90
CA ARG A 11 7.28 2.63 -18.03
C ARG A 11 6.70 3.35 -16.82
N GLN A 12 5.59 2.83 -16.28
CA GLN A 12 4.98 3.40 -15.07
C GLN A 12 5.92 3.31 -13.86
N TYR A 13 6.63 2.19 -13.71
CA TYR A 13 7.59 2.00 -12.63
C TYR A 13 8.73 3.00 -12.72
N GLU A 14 9.39 3.11 -13.88
CA GLU A 14 10.51 4.04 -14.04
C GLU A 14 10.07 5.50 -13.86
N HIS A 15 8.92 5.90 -14.42
CA HIS A 15 8.40 7.26 -14.25
C HIS A 15 8.13 7.61 -12.76
N ILE A 16 7.61 6.67 -11.97
CA ILE A 16 7.36 6.91 -10.55
C ILE A 16 8.67 6.94 -9.76
N LYS A 17 9.61 6.05 -10.10
CA LYS A 17 10.93 5.98 -9.45
C LYS A 17 11.68 7.29 -9.68
N GLU A 18 11.80 7.72 -10.94
CA GLU A 18 12.48 8.96 -11.31
C GLU A 18 11.82 10.17 -10.64
N GLY A 19 10.49 10.27 -10.70
CA GLY A 19 9.77 11.36 -10.02
C GLY A 19 9.91 11.33 -8.49
N ALA A 20 10.14 10.17 -7.87
CA ALA A 20 10.44 10.08 -6.44
C ALA A 20 11.88 10.49 -6.12
N GLU A 21 12.85 10.12 -6.96
CA GLU A 21 14.26 10.55 -6.86
C GLU A 21 14.37 12.08 -7.01
N GLN A 22 13.69 12.66 -8.00
CA GLN A 22 13.64 14.11 -8.20
C GLN A 22 13.04 14.87 -7.00
N ARG A 23 12.13 14.24 -6.24
CA ARG A 23 11.58 14.78 -4.99
C ARG A 23 12.48 14.56 -3.76
N GLY A 24 13.70 14.05 -3.95
CA GLY A 24 14.68 13.83 -2.89
C GLY A 24 14.57 12.49 -2.18
N ALA A 25 13.81 11.51 -2.69
CA ALA A 25 13.82 10.17 -2.12
C ALA A 25 15.11 9.43 -2.52
N SER A 26 15.69 8.66 -1.60
CA SER A 26 16.81 7.77 -1.94
C SER A 26 16.40 6.74 -3.00
N THR A 27 17.34 6.30 -3.84
CA THR A 27 17.07 5.30 -4.89
C THR A 27 16.37 4.05 -4.36
N GLY A 28 16.76 3.56 -3.18
CA GLY A 28 16.10 2.43 -2.53
C GLY A 28 14.63 2.71 -2.23
N ARG A 29 14.34 3.87 -1.63
CA ARG A 29 12.98 4.31 -1.31
C ARG A 29 12.16 4.61 -2.56
N ALA A 30 12.75 5.20 -3.58
CA ALA A 30 12.10 5.46 -4.86
C ALA A 30 11.67 4.17 -5.57
N LYS A 31 12.56 3.17 -5.61
CA LYS A 31 12.26 1.81 -6.12
C LYS A 31 11.10 1.17 -5.34
N GLU A 32 11.11 1.30 -4.01
CA GLU A 32 10.03 0.79 -3.15
C GLU A 32 8.68 1.47 -3.44
N ILE A 33 8.67 2.81 -3.56
CA ILE A 33 7.47 3.59 -3.90
C ILE A 33 6.92 3.18 -5.27
N ALA A 34 7.80 3.09 -6.28
CA ALA A 34 7.43 2.66 -7.62
C ALA A 34 6.85 1.24 -7.62
N ALA A 35 7.53 0.30 -6.97
CA ALA A 35 7.07 -1.10 -6.87
C ALA A 35 5.70 -1.20 -6.19
N ARG A 36 5.50 -0.53 -5.06
CA ARG A 36 4.22 -0.54 -4.33
C ARG A 36 3.08 0.05 -5.15
N THR A 37 3.35 1.14 -5.85
CA THR A 37 2.35 1.82 -6.69
C THR A 37 1.93 0.92 -7.85
N VAL A 38 2.90 0.35 -8.57
CA VAL A 38 2.64 -0.55 -9.70
C VAL A 38 1.97 -1.85 -9.26
N ASN A 39 2.40 -2.46 -8.15
CA ASN A 39 1.76 -3.68 -7.63
C ASN A 39 0.29 -3.46 -7.26
N LYS A 40 -0.06 -2.30 -6.68
CA LYS A 40 -1.45 -1.98 -6.37
C LYS A 40 -2.29 -1.78 -7.64
N GLU A 41 -1.73 -1.16 -8.68
CA GLU A 41 -2.44 -1.03 -9.96
C GLU A 41 -2.63 -2.38 -10.64
N ARG A 42 -1.60 -3.24 -10.65
CA ARG A 42 -1.70 -4.62 -11.16
C ARG A 42 -2.78 -5.41 -10.43
N ALA A 43 -2.86 -5.28 -9.11
CA ALA A 43 -3.89 -5.95 -8.32
C ALA A 43 -5.31 -5.48 -8.66
N ARG A 44 -5.51 -4.18 -8.92
CA ARG A 44 -6.81 -3.65 -9.33
C ARG A 44 -7.21 -4.05 -10.75
N SER A 45 -6.26 -4.18 -11.67
CA SER A 45 -6.54 -4.59 -13.04
C SER A 45 -6.55 -6.11 -13.25
N GLY A 46 -6.38 -6.91 -12.19
CA GLY A 46 -6.32 -8.37 -12.30
C GLY A 46 -5.02 -8.92 -12.89
N GLU A 47 -3.99 -8.09 -13.08
CA GLU A 47 -2.68 -8.48 -13.62
C GLU A 47 -1.75 -9.14 -12.57
N SER A 48 -2.21 -9.27 -11.32
CA SER A 48 -1.45 -9.91 -10.24
C SER A 48 -2.02 -11.28 -9.88
N ARG A 49 -1.15 -12.29 -9.76
CA ARG A 49 -1.52 -13.62 -9.28
C ARG A 49 -2.10 -13.61 -7.86
N ALA A 50 -1.64 -12.68 -7.02
CA ALA A 50 -2.10 -12.51 -5.65
C ALA A 50 -2.61 -11.09 -5.43
N ALA A 51 -3.81 -10.96 -4.88
CA ALA A 51 -4.42 -9.68 -4.57
C ALA A 51 -5.02 -9.70 -3.16
N SER A 52 -4.76 -8.64 -2.38
CA SER A 52 -5.42 -8.44 -1.09
C SER A 52 -6.74 -7.69 -1.28
N ARG A 53 -7.72 -7.89 -0.39
CA ARG A 53 -8.96 -7.11 -0.37
C ARG A 53 -8.70 -5.61 -0.39
N THR A 54 -7.72 -5.14 0.39
CA THR A 54 -7.37 -3.70 0.39
C THR A 54 -6.64 -3.25 -0.87
N SER A 55 -6.09 -4.15 -1.67
CA SER A 55 -5.49 -3.80 -2.95
C SER A 55 -6.56 -3.57 -4.01
N THR A 56 -7.63 -4.39 -4.01
CA THR A 56 -8.71 -4.37 -5.01
C THR A 56 -9.91 -3.50 -4.63
N GLN A 57 -10.33 -3.54 -3.37
CA GLN A 57 -11.55 -2.86 -2.88
C GLN A 57 -11.29 -1.48 -2.26
N ASP A 58 -10.05 -0.99 -2.24
CA ASP A 58 -9.81 0.38 -1.79
C ASP A 58 -10.34 1.37 -2.84
N PRO A 59 -11.28 2.25 -2.48
CA PRO A 59 -11.86 3.21 -3.42
C PRO A 59 -10.82 4.19 -3.98
N LYS A 60 -9.67 4.34 -3.32
CA LYS A 60 -8.60 5.24 -3.76
C LYS A 60 -7.61 4.53 -4.66
N SER A 61 -7.14 5.22 -5.70
CA SER A 61 -6.02 4.77 -6.53
C SER A 61 -4.70 4.71 -5.75
N ALA A 62 -3.61 4.21 -6.35
CA ALA A 62 -2.32 4.17 -5.68
C ALA A 62 -1.76 5.59 -5.45
N PRO A 63 -1.79 6.49 -6.46
CA PRO A 63 -1.43 7.90 -6.26
C PRO A 63 -2.32 8.63 -5.25
N GLN A 64 -3.65 8.47 -5.33
CA GLN A 64 -4.59 9.11 -4.40
C GLN A 64 -4.39 8.63 -2.96
N ARG A 65 -4.15 7.33 -2.77
CA ARG A 65 -3.80 6.76 -1.46
C ARG A 65 -2.50 7.39 -0.95
N GLY A 66 -1.50 7.54 -1.81
CA GLY A 66 -0.26 8.27 -1.51
C GLY A 66 -0.59 9.67 -0.99
N GLY A 67 -1.12 10.56 -1.82
CA GLY A 67 -1.36 11.96 -1.44
C GLY A 67 -2.27 12.16 -0.22
N GLN A 68 -3.32 11.35 -0.05
CA GLN A 68 -4.29 11.55 1.03
C GLN A 68 -4.01 10.76 2.31
N ARG A 69 -3.23 9.67 2.24
CA ARG A 69 -2.93 8.82 3.41
C ARG A 69 -1.45 8.82 3.79
N SER A 70 -0.54 9.50 3.05
CA SER A 70 0.89 9.57 3.38
C SER A 70 1.29 10.67 4.36
N GLY A 71 0.34 11.48 4.86
CA GLY A 71 0.64 12.54 5.83
C GLY A 71 1.02 11.98 7.20
N ASN A 72 2.33 11.92 7.49
CA ASN A 72 2.99 11.87 8.81
C ASN A 72 2.33 11.12 9.99
N ARG A 73 1.50 10.09 9.80
CA ARG A 73 0.63 9.56 10.90
C ARG A 73 -0.26 10.65 11.56
N THR A 74 -0.27 11.87 11.02
CA THR A 74 -0.96 13.08 11.53
C THR A 74 -2.03 13.60 10.58
N GLY A 75 -2.33 12.91 9.47
CA GLY A 75 -3.66 13.01 8.85
C GLY A 75 -4.71 12.43 9.82
N PRO A 76 -5.98 12.89 9.80
CA PRO A 76 -6.93 12.67 10.90
C PRO A 76 -7.08 11.17 11.22
N LYS A 77 -6.48 10.75 12.35
CA LYS A 77 -6.62 9.46 13.04
C LYS A 77 -5.88 8.22 12.49
N GLY A 78 -4.64 8.32 12.00
CA GLY A 78 -3.74 7.15 11.85
C GLY A 78 -4.17 6.06 10.84
N PRO A 79 -3.65 4.80 10.94
CA PRO A 79 -3.99 3.71 10.01
C PRO A 79 -5.50 3.41 9.99
N THR A 80 -6.04 2.96 8.85
CA THR A 80 -7.46 2.56 8.76
C THR A 80 -7.70 1.20 9.43
N ARG A 81 -8.96 0.92 9.82
CA ARG A 81 -9.35 -0.40 10.37
C ARG A 81 -8.89 -1.54 9.47
N ASP A 82 -9.08 -1.44 8.15
CA ASP A 82 -8.70 -2.50 7.21
C ASP A 82 -7.18 -2.72 7.11
N GLN A 83 -6.41 -1.64 7.25
CA GLN A 83 -4.95 -1.74 7.30
C GLN A 83 -4.52 -2.48 8.57
N LEU A 84 -5.09 -2.11 9.72
CA LEU A 84 -4.82 -2.79 10.99
C LEU A 84 -5.32 -4.24 10.96
N TYR A 85 -6.46 -4.51 10.34
CA TYR A 85 -7.00 -5.87 10.18
C TYR A 85 -6.06 -6.74 9.34
N ASN A 86 -5.52 -6.22 8.24
CA ASN A 86 -4.58 -6.96 7.41
C ASN A 86 -3.23 -7.17 8.09
N GLU A 87 -2.74 -6.16 8.81
CA GLU A 87 -1.52 -6.29 9.61
C GLU A 87 -1.72 -7.33 10.72
N ALA A 88 -2.85 -7.29 11.43
CA ALA A 88 -3.24 -8.29 12.43
C ALA A 88 -3.37 -9.69 11.81
N LYS A 89 -3.93 -9.80 10.60
CA LYS A 89 -3.99 -11.08 9.85
C LYS A 89 -2.60 -11.61 9.51
N GLN A 90 -1.68 -10.74 9.07
CA GLN A 90 -0.31 -11.14 8.74
C GLN A 90 0.48 -11.58 9.98
N ARG A 91 0.23 -10.96 11.13
CA ARG A 91 0.83 -11.31 12.42
C ARG A 91 0.13 -12.47 13.15
N GLY A 92 -0.93 -13.04 12.57
CA GLY A 92 -1.64 -14.16 13.17
C GLY A 92 -2.47 -13.82 14.41
N ILE A 93 -2.91 -12.57 14.59
CA ILE A 93 -3.71 -12.17 15.76
C ILE A 93 -5.08 -12.86 15.70
N GLU A 94 -5.39 -13.63 16.73
CA GLU A 94 -6.67 -14.31 16.88
C GLU A 94 -7.77 -13.31 17.29
N GLY A 95 -9.03 -13.60 16.94
CA GLY A 95 -10.15 -12.68 17.21
C GLY A 95 -10.15 -11.35 16.43
N ARG A 96 -9.13 -11.10 15.58
CA ARG A 96 -8.99 -9.89 14.73
C ARG A 96 -10.24 -9.49 13.93
N SER A 97 -11.09 -10.44 13.54
CA SER A 97 -12.32 -10.17 12.79
C SER A 97 -13.35 -9.41 13.61
N ASN A 98 -13.37 -9.65 14.92
CA ASN A 98 -14.32 -9.07 15.85
C ASN A 98 -13.80 -7.76 16.45
N MET A 99 -12.50 -7.48 16.31
CA MET A 99 -11.87 -6.29 16.88
C MET A 99 -12.30 -5.01 16.17
N THR A 100 -12.54 -3.94 16.94
CA THR A 100 -12.69 -2.57 16.44
C THR A 100 -11.36 -2.00 15.96
N LYS A 101 -11.40 -0.82 15.33
CA LYS A 101 -10.19 -0.11 14.90
C LYS A 101 -9.19 0.07 16.06
N ASP A 102 -9.70 0.50 17.22
CA ASP A 102 -8.87 0.78 18.39
C ASP A 102 -8.34 -0.51 19.04
N GLN A 103 -9.15 -1.56 19.06
CA GLN A 103 -8.72 -2.88 19.53
C GLN A 103 -7.64 -3.48 18.63
N LEU A 104 -7.75 -3.34 17.30
CA LEU A 104 -6.71 -3.77 16.36
C LEU A 104 -5.42 -2.96 16.53
N ALA A 105 -5.52 -1.65 16.75
CA ALA A 105 -4.35 -0.80 17.02
C ALA A 105 -3.63 -1.24 18.31
N LYS A 106 -4.39 -1.44 19.39
CA LYS A 106 -3.88 -1.91 20.67
C LYS A 106 -3.23 -3.29 20.57
N ALA A 107 -3.87 -4.24 19.88
CA ALA A 107 -3.33 -5.58 19.65
C ALA A 107 -2.03 -5.57 18.81
N LEU A 108 -1.81 -4.52 18.01
CA LEU A 108 -0.59 -4.31 17.23
C LEU A 108 0.48 -3.49 17.95
N GLY A 109 0.20 -3.02 19.18
CA GLY A 109 1.12 -2.19 19.97
C GLY A 109 1.27 -0.77 19.45
N ARG A 110 0.19 -0.17 18.94
CA ARG A 110 0.15 1.20 18.41
C ARG A 110 -0.68 2.14 19.27
#